data_AF-A0A268JX34-F1
#
_entry.id   AF-A0A268JX34-F1
#
_cell.length_a   1.000
_cell.length_b   1.000
_cell.length_c   1.000
_cell.angle_alpha   90.00
_cell.angle_beta   90.00
_cell.angle_gamma   90.00
#
_symmetry.space_group_name_H-M   'P 1'
#
loop_
_entity.id
_entity.type
_entity.pdbx_description
1 polymer ?
#
loop_
_entity_poly.entity_id
_entity_poly.type
_entity_poly.pdbx_seq_one_letter_code
_entity_poly.pdbx_strand_id
1 'polypeptide(L)'
;MESDNENVWFFIQDSQQQGPVCLFELKKLIEQNVLSGDTFVWNKSMNCWQMAKSVEIFSDSIFESTRIHLLPDKFKTREEYLEATYPFGRPYVRYLARFFDLSLFSIIFIISVSILFPTFIAETSNFYIFIFSLFLWIIFEPAIISIFGNTFGRAFLNTKIKSVNGERLNFITAFKRSFFVNVLGMGLGIPLLNIICFFLSYRDLKGRGMSTWDHKIGTVILYGKVSLARLCIAGSFPIGMLAAGFYI
;
A
#
# COMPACT_ATOMS: atom_id res chain seq x y z
N MET A 1 -33.45 13.80 -35.33
CA MET A 1 -33.27 14.75 -34.20
C MET A 1 -33.36 13.94 -32.93
N GLU A 2 -32.26 13.30 -32.48
CA GLU A 2 -32.31 12.43 -31.29
C GLU A 2 -30.96 12.25 -30.58
N SER A 3 -29.94 13.07 -30.92
CA SER A 3 -28.56 12.92 -30.39
C SER A 3 -28.20 13.87 -29.24
N ASP A 4 -29.08 14.79 -28.84
CA ASP A 4 -28.76 15.82 -27.82
C ASP A 4 -29.09 15.41 -26.37
N ASN A 5 -29.89 14.36 -26.16
CA ASN A 5 -30.29 13.96 -24.79
C ASN A 5 -29.28 13.06 -24.06
N GLU A 6 -28.28 12.49 -24.75
CA GLU A 6 -27.25 11.65 -24.12
C GLU A 6 -26.13 12.46 -23.45
N ASN A 7 -26.00 13.74 -23.82
CA ASN A 7 -24.93 14.60 -23.31
C ASN A 7 -25.30 15.37 -22.03
N VAL A 8 -26.55 15.28 -21.56
CA VAL A 8 -27.03 16.04 -20.40
C VAL A 8 -26.98 15.20 -19.13
N TRP A 9 -26.27 15.72 -18.14
CA TRP A 9 -26.04 15.07 -16.85
C TRP A 9 -26.47 15.96 -15.69
N PHE A 10 -26.83 15.30 -14.59
CA PHE A 10 -27.13 15.90 -13.30
C PHE A 10 -26.29 15.22 -12.21
N PHE A 11 -26.01 15.96 -11.14
CA PHE A 11 -25.24 15.45 -10.00
C PHE A 11 -25.79 16.01 -8.69
N ILE A 12 -25.45 15.38 -7.56
CA ILE A 12 -25.83 15.87 -6.23
C ILE A 12 -24.63 16.56 -5.57
N GLN A 13 -24.81 17.81 -5.17
CA GLN A 13 -23.83 18.57 -4.38
C GLN A 13 -24.57 19.31 -3.26
N ASP A 14 -24.03 19.26 -2.04
CA ASP A 14 -24.65 19.85 -0.84
C ASP A 14 -26.12 19.42 -0.63
N SER A 15 -26.40 18.13 -0.88
CA SER A 15 -27.74 17.53 -0.80
C SER A 15 -28.78 18.14 -1.76
N GLN A 16 -28.36 18.94 -2.74
CA GLN A 16 -29.21 19.47 -3.80
C GLN A 16 -28.82 18.90 -5.16
N GLN A 17 -29.81 18.72 -6.02
CA GLN A 17 -29.59 18.36 -7.42
C GLN A 17 -29.06 19.57 -8.19
N GLN A 18 -27.96 19.38 -8.91
CA GLN A 18 -27.32 20.37 -9.76
C GLN A 18 -27.33 19.89 -11.22
N GLY A 19 -27.26 20.85 -12.15
CA GLY A 19 -27.32 20.64 -13.60
C GLY A 19 -28.48 21.40 -14.27
N PRO A 20 -28.68 21.26 -15.59
CA PRO A 20 -27.98 20.33 -16.48
C PRO A 20 -26.55 20.76 -16.80
N VAL A 21 -25.61 19.81 -16.76
CA VAL A 21 -24.23 19.99 -17.24
C VAL A 21 -23.93 19.00 -18.35
N CYS A 22 -22.96 19.32 -19.21
CA CYS A 22 -22.53 18.35 -20.22
C CYS A 22 -21.55 17.32 -19.64
N LEU A 23 -21.40 16.17 -20.31
CA LEU A 23 -20.47 15.12 -19.85
C LEU A 23 -19.03 15.66 -19.66
N PHE A 24 -18.56 16.53 -20.55
CA PHE A 24 -17.23 17.12 -20.47
C PHE A 24 -17.06 17.99 -19.22
N GLU A 25 -18.05 18.82 -18.91
CA GLU A 25 -18.04 19.67 -17.72
C GLU A 25 -18.09 18.83 -16.44
N LEU A 26 -18.95 17.80 -16.41
CA LEU A 26 -19.03 16.89 -15.26
C LEU A 26 -17.71 16.13 -15.04
N LYS A 27 -17.06 15.65 -16.11
CA LYS A 27 -15.71 15.06 -16.04
C LYS A 27 -14.69 16.04 -15.49
N LYS A 28 -14.71 17.30 -15.96
CA LYS A 28 -13.82 18.35 -15.48
C LYS A 28 -14.02 18.67 -14.00
N LEU A 29 -15.26 18.67 -13.50
CA LEU A 29 -15.55 18.86 -12.07
C LEU A 29 -15.00 17.72 -11.20
N ILE A 30 -15.05 16.47 -11.70
CA ILE A 30 -14.44 15.31 -11.06
C ILE A 30 -12.90 15.41 -11.11
N GLU A 31 -12.33 15.75 -12.26
CA GLU A 31 -10.88 15.92 -12.45
C GLU A 31 -10.30 17.03 -11.55
N GLN A 32 -11.05 18.11 -11.36
CA GLN A 32 -10.70 19.24 -10.49
C GLN A 32 -10.97 18.98 -8.99
N ASN A 33 -11.40 17.76 -8.62
CA ASN A 33 -11.78 17.38 -7.25
C ASN A 33 -12.92 18.23 -6.63
N VAL A 34 -13.76 18.87 -7.46
CA VAL A 34 -14.98 19.54 -6.99
C VAL A 34 -16.04 18.51 -6.60
N LEU A 35 -16.06 17.37 -7.31
CA LEU A 35 -16.95 16.23 -7.06
C LEU A 35 -16.11 14.97 -6.81
N SER A 36 -16.51 14.15 -5.84
CA SER A 36 -15.84 12.87 -5.53
C SER A 36 -16.43 11.71 -6.33
N GLY A 37 -15.73 10.57 -6.39
CA GLY A 37 -16.28 9.34 -6.99
C GLY A 37 -17.52 8.78 -6.28
N ASP A 38 -17.80 9.21 -5.05
CA ASP A 38 -19.01 8.85 -4.30
C ASP A 38 -20.22 9.74 -4.64
N THR A 39 -20.00 10.82 -5.42
CA THR A 39 -21.06 11.72 -5.87
C THR A 39 -22.07 10.96 -6.71
N PHE A 40 -23.36 11.15 -6.42
CA PHE A 40 -24.42 10.60 -7.25
C PHE A 40 -24.56 11.41 -8.54
N VAL A 41 -24.54 10.71 -9.67
CA VAL A 41 -24.72 11.24 -11.01
C VAL A 41 -25.86 10.51 -11.71
N TRP A 42 -26.54 11.21 -12.62
CA TRP A 42 -27.65 10.66 -13.37
C TRP A 42 -27.77 11.34 -14.74
N ASN A 43 -28.21 10.57 -15.73
CA ASN A 43 -28.63 11.06 -17.03
C ASN A 43 -29.96 10.39 -17.43
N LYS A 44 -30.59 10.88 -18.50
CA LYS A 44 -31.88 10.36 -18.96
C LYS A 44 -31.85 8.91 -19.45
N SER A 45 -30.68 8.37 -19.81
CA SER A 45 -30.54 6.97 -20.24
C SER A 45 -30.35 5.99 -19.08
N MET A 46 -30.28 6.48 -17.83
CA MET A 46 -30.13 5.67 -16.62
C MET A 46 -31.46 5.50 -15.86
N ASN A 47 -31.69 4.29 -15.36
CA ASN A 47 -32.90 3.95 -14.59
C ASN A 47 -32.95 4.62 -13.20
N CYS A 48 -31.80 4.92 -12.61
CA CYS A 48 -31.69 5.51 -11.28
C CYS A 48 -30.35 6.24 -11.11
N TRP A 49 -30.27 7.10 -10.08
CA TRP A 49 -29.03 7.73 -9.66
C TRP A 49 -27.98 6.67 -9.29
N GLN A 50 -26.77 6.86 -9.78
CA GLN A 50 -25.64 5.97 -9.47
C GLN A 50 -24.45 6.78 -8.99
N MET A 51 -23.57 6.16 -8.21
CA MET A 51 -22.32 6.83 -7.83
C MET A 51 -21.44 6.98 -9.06
N ALA A 52 -20.74 8.10 -9.18
CA ALA A 52 -19.86 8.35 -10.32
C ALA A 52 -18.84 7.21 -10.51
N LYS A 53 -18.32 6.63 -9.43
CA LYS A 53 -17.38 5.49 -9.46
C LYS A 53 -17.95 4.18 -10.01
N SER A 54 -19.27 4.01 -10.01
CA SER A 54 -19.92 2.79 -10.52
C SER A 54 -20.31 2.90 -12.00
N VAL A 55 -20.16 4.08 -12.60
CA VAL A 55 -20.47 4.33 -14.01
C VAL A 55 -19.17 4.31 -14.82
N GLU A 56 -19.09 3.40 -15.80
CA GLU A 56 -17.86 3.15 -16.57
C GLU A 56 -17.28 4.41 -17.21
N ILE A 57 -18.13 5.32 -17.67
CA ILE A 57 -17.75 6.56 -18.37
C ILE A 57 -16.88 7.50 -17.50
N PHE A 58 -17.04 7.45 -16.17
CA PHE A 58 -16.28 8.27 -15.22
C PHE A 58 -15.13 7.51 -14.56
N SER A 59 -15.01 6.21 -14.79
CA SER A 59 -13.99 5.37 -14.15
C SER A 59 -12.58 5.93 -14.38
N ASP A 60 -12.26 6.36 -15.60
CA ASP A 60 -10.97 6.95 -15.95
C ASP A 60 -10.71 8.31 -15.28
N SER A 61 -11.68 9.24 -15.33
CA SER A 61 -11.54 10.57 -14.70
C SER A 61 -11.49 10.50 -13.16
N ILE A 62 -12.21 9.56 -12.55
CA ILE A 62 -12.16 9.29 -11.11
C ILE A 62 -10.81 8.66 -10.75
N PHE A 63 -10.32 7.76 -11.59
CA PHE A 63 -9.01 7.16 -11.44
C PHE A 63 -7.91 8.21 -11.54
N GLU A 64 -8.01 9.16 -12.48
CA GLU A 64 -7.05 10.23 -12.67
C GLU A 64 -7.09 11.28 -11.56
N SER A 65 -8.28 11.72 -11.11
CA SER A 65 -8.42 12.64 -9.96
C SER A 65 -7.91 12.02 -8.65
N THR A 66 -8.26 10.77 -8.37
CA THR A 66 -7.74 10.01 -7.21
C THR A 66 -6.22 9.90 -7.27
N ARG A 67 -5.67 9.68 -8.46
CA ARG A 67 -4.23 9.63 -8.70
C ARG A 67 -3.56 10.97 -8.44
N ILE A 68 -4.17 12.09 -8.86
CA ILE A 68 -3.64 13.45 -8.67
C ILE A 68 -3.68 13.88 -7.21
N HIS A 69 -4.77 13.63 -6.47
CA HIS A 69 -4.86 13.98 -5.05
C HIS A 69 -3.85 13.21 -4.16
N LEU A 70 -3.39 12.03 -4.60
CA LEU A 70 -2.39 11.24 -3.89
C LEU A 70 -0.95 11.69 -4.17
N LEU A 71 -0.74 12.62 -5.10
CA LEU A 71 0.57 13.16 -5.47
C LEU A 71 0.72 14.56 -4.87
N PRO A 72 1.65 14.78 -3.95
CA PRO A 72 2.03 16.14 -3.61
C PRO A 72 2.67 16.79 -4.84
N ASP A 73 2.41 18.08 -5.06
CA ASP A 73 2.88 18.90 -6.19
C ASP A 73 4.42 18.83 -6.43
N LYS A 74 5.17 18.20 -5.52
CA LYS A 74 6.63 18.08 -5.48
C LYS A 74 7.16 16.68 -5.81
N PHE A 75 6.36 15.75 -6.32
CA PHE A 75 6.89 14.46 -6.77
C PHE A 75 7.96 14.71 -7.85
N LYS A 76 9.24 14.43 -7.55
CA LYS A 76 10.33 14.49 -8.54
C LYS A 76 9.96 13.55 -9.70
N THR A 77 9.56 14.19 -10.79
CA THR A 77 9.06 13.68 -12.07
C THR A 77 7.80 12.80 -12.01
N ARG A 78 6.70 13.35 -12.56
CA ARG A 78 5.45 12.67 -12.95
C ARG A 78 5.70 11.33 -13.67
N GLU A 79 6.81 11.23 -14.40
CA GLU A 79 7.27 10.05 -15.15
C GLU A 79 7.55 8.82 -14.27
N GLU A 80 8.28 8.93 -13.14
CA GLU A 80 8.57 7.78 -12.25
C GLU A 80 7.29 7.22 -11.61
N TYR A 81 6.28 8.07 -11.38
CA TYR A 81 4.98 7.63 -10.87
C TYR A 81 4.09 7.06 -11.98
N LEU A 82 4.12 7.63 -13.19
CA LEU A 82 3.41 7.07 -14.35
C LEU A 82 3.98 5.68 -14.73
N GLU A 83 5.26 5.41 -14.46
CA GLU A 83 5.85 4.08 -14.53
C GLU A 83 5.32 3.11 -13.46
N ALA A 84 4.79 3.62 -12.34
CA ALA A 84 4.16 2.78 -11.31
C ALA A 84 2.87 2.18 -11.87
N THR A 85 2.97 0.94 -12.30
CA THR A 85 1.94 0.20 -13.04
C THR A 85 0.63 0.04 -12.24
N TYR A 86 0.66 0.16 -10.90
CA TYR A 86 -0.49 -0.08 -10.03
C TYR A 86 -0.69 1.05 -8.99
N PRO A 87 -1.48 2.10 -9.32
CA PRO A 87 -1.65 3.28 -8.46
C PRO A 87 -2.54 3.02 -7.23
N PHE A 88 -3.48 2.07 -7.29
CA PHE A 88 -4.33 1.67 -6.15
C PHE A 88 -3.65 0.73 -5.15
N GLY A 89 -2.34 0.56 -5.28
CA GLY A 89 -1.55 -0.33 -4.48
C GLY A 89 -1.85 -1.82 -4.68
N ARG A 90 -0.90 -2.65 -4.23
CA ARG A 90 -1.02 -4.11 -4.23
C ARG A 90 -0.87 -4.62 -2.80
N PRO A 91 -1.96 -4.68 -2.01
CA PRO A 91 -1.91 -5.07 -0.59
C PRO A 91 -1.16 -6.38 -0.35
N TYR A 92 -1.46 -7.41 -1.15
CA TYR A 92 -0.81 -8.73 -1.04
C TYR A 92 0.68 -8.67 -1.32
N VAL A 93 1.11 -7.97 -2.37
CA VAL A 93 2.54 -7.83 -2.72
C VAL A 93 3.29 -7.06 -1.64
N ARG A 94 2.67 -5.99 -1.12
CA ARG A 94 3.21 -5.21 -0.01
C ARG A 94 3.41 -6.07 1.23
N TYR A 95 2.40 -6.87 1.59
CA TYR A 95 2.46 -7.75 2.76
C TYR A 95 3.50 -8.86 2.56
N LEU A 96 3.51 -9.52 1.40
CA LEU A 96 4.49 -10.56 1.07
C LEU A 96 5.93 -10.03 1.11
N ALA A 97 6.19 -8.82 0.59
CA ALA A 97 7.52 -8.23 0.65
C ALA A 97 8.01 -8.08 2.11
N ARG A 98 7.11 -7.64 3.00
CA ARG A 98 7.40 -7.46 4.43
C ARG A 98 7.59 -8.77 5.15
N PHE A 99 6.73 -9.74 4.88
CA PHE A 99 6.79 -11.05 5.52
C PHE A 99 8.04 -11.82 5.08
N PHE A 100 8.41 -11.70 3.80
CA PHE A 100 9.65 -12.23 3.26
C PHE A 100 10.90 -11.57 3.88
N ASP A 101 10.93 -10.24 3.96
CA ASP A 101 12.02 -9.49 4.61
C ASP A 101 12.22 -9.92 6.07
N LEU A 102 11.13 -10.02 6.83
CA LEU A 102 11.16 -10.42 8.24
C LEU A 102 11.66 -11.86 8.42
N SER A 103 11.21 -12.76 7.55
CA SER A 103 11.62 -14.17 7.54
C SER A 103 13.11 -14.31 7.23
N LEU A 104 13.58 -13.57 6.21
CA LEU A 104 14.98 -13.57 5.82
C LEU A 104 15.87 -13.02 6.96
N PHE A 105 15.47 -11.92 7.57
CA PHE A 105 16.15 -11.37 8.74
C PHE A 105 16.19 -12.38 9.90
N SER A 106 15.07 -13.06 10.18
CA SER A 106 14.98 -14.03 11.27
C SER A 106 15.93 -15.22 11.08
N ILE A 107 16.02 -15.79 9.87
CA ILE A 107 17.01 -16.86 9.58
C ILE A 107 18.44 -16.36 9.77
N ILE A 108 18.77 -15.21 9.18
CA ILE A 108 20.14 -14.67 9.26
C ILE A 108 20.50 -14.38 10.72
N PHE A 109 19.56 -13.83 11.48
CA PHE A 109 19.71 -13.57 12.91
C PHE A 109 19.96 -14.87 13.69
N ILE A 110 19.10 -15.88 13.53
CA ILE A 110 19.24 -17.17 14.24
C ILE A 110 20.57 -17.83 13.88
N ILE A 111 20.94 -17.93 12.59
CA ILE A 111 22.21 -18.54 12.18
C ILE A 111 23.40 -17.79 12.79
N SER A 112 23.37 -16.45 12.73
CA SER A 112 24.47 -15.62 13.25
C SER A 112 24.63 -15.76 14.76
N VAL A 113 23.52 -15.75 15.51
CA VAL A 113 23.54 -15.92 16.96
C VAL A 113 23.90 -17.36 17.35
N SER A 114 23.45 -18.38 16.61
CA SER A 114 23.86 -19.77 16.85
C SER A 114 25.36 -19.99 16.67
N ILE A 115 26.00 -19.28 15.74
CA ILE A 115 27.46 -19.38 15.52
C ILE A 115 28.24 -18.61 16.59
N LEU A 116 27.81 -17.38 16.92
CA LEU A 116 28.55 -16.49 17.81
C LEU A 116 28.26 -16.71 19.30
N PHE A 117 27.02 -17.12 19.61
CA PHE A 117 26.48 -17.26 20.96
C PHE A 117 25.61 -18.53 21.09
N PRO A 118 26.17 -19.74 20.85
CA PRO A 118 25.40 -20.99 20.83
C PRO A 118 24.67 -21.26 22.16
N THR A 119 25.26 -20.90 23.29
CA THR A 119 24.65 -21.06 24.63
C THR A 119 23.38 -20.22 24.78
N PHE A 120 23.36 -19.00 24.21
CA PHE A 120 22.18 -18.15 24.24
C PHE A 120 20.99 -18.80 23.53
N ILE A 121 21.21 -19.44 22.38
CA ILE A 121 20.15 -20.14 21.64
C ILE A 121 19.69 -21.40 22.39
N ALA A 122 20.61 -22.13 23.02
CA ALA A 122 20.30 -23.35 23.74
C ALA A 122 19.53 -23.11 25.05
N GLU A 123 19.84 -22.03 25.77
CA GLU A 123 19.29 -21.75 27.10
C GLU A 123 18.06 -20.83 27.09
N THR A 124 17.85 -20.07 26.01
CA THR A 124 16.76 -19.09 25.90
C THR A 124 15.53 -19.71 25.24
N SER A 125 14.33 -19.36 25.73
CA SER A 125 13.10 -19.84 25.10
C SER A 125 12.92 -19.32 23.66
N ASN A 126 12.42 -20.17 22.77
CA ASN A 126 12.12 -19.83 21.37
C ASN A 126 11.21 -18.60 21.25
N PHE A 127 10.23 -18.46 22.15
CA PHE A 127 9.34 -17.30 22.19
C PHE A 127 10.11 -16.00 22.46
N TYR A 128 11.04 -16.00 23.41
CA TYR A 128 11.85 -14.81 23.70
C TYR A 128 12.78 -14.47 22.54
N ILE A 129 13.42 -15.46 21.91
CA ILE A 129 14.26 -15.27 20.72
C ILE A 129 13.45 -14.65 19.58
N PHE A 130 12.22 -15.13 19.36
CA PHE A 130 11.30 -14.59 18.37
C PHE A 130 10.91 -13.14 18.66
N ILE A 131 10.48 -12.83 19.89
CA ILE A 131 10.13 -11.45 20.26
C ILE A 131 11.35 -10.52 20.13
N PHE A 132 12.53 -10.97 20.56
CA PHE A 132 13.75 -10.19 20.45
C PHE A 132 14.13 -9.90 19.00
N SER A 133 13.99 -10.88 18.09
CA SER A 133 14.25 -10.67 16.66
C SER A 133 13.28 -9.65 16.03
N LEU A 134 12.00 -9.65 16.43
CA LEU A 134 11.02 -8.64 16.00
C LEU A 134 11.41 -7.23 16.44
N PHE A 135 11.88 -7.06 17.68
CA PHE A 135 12.37 -5.78 18.17
C PHE A 135 13.60 -5.28 17.40
N LEU A 136 14.55 -6.18 17.12
CA LEU A 136 15.71 -5.83 16.29
C LEU A 136 15.27 -5.40 14.88
N TRP A 137 14.29 -6.09 14.28
CA TRP A 137 13.80 -5.75 12.95
C TRP A 137 13.28 -4.30 12.85
N ILE A 138 12.64 -3.77 13.89
CA ILE A 138 12.16 -2.37 13.94
C ILE A 138 13.33 -1.37 13.80
N ILE A 139 14.54 -1.75 14.19
CA ILE A 139 15.75 -0.91 14.10
C ILE A 139 16.51 -1.18 12.79
N PHE A 140 16.63 -2.45 12.38
CA PHE A 140 17.38 -2.84 11.19
C PHE A 140 16.69 -2.43 9.88
N GLU A 141 15.36 -2.57 9.77
CA GLU A 141 14.62 -2.17 8.58
C GLU A 141 14.88 -0.69 8.20
N PRO A 142 14.68 0.30 9.09
CA PRO A 142 14.89 1.69 8.72
C PRO A 142 16.36 2.01 8.39
N ALA A 143 17.33 1.33 9.01
CA ALA A 143 18.73 1.45 8.62
C ALA A 143 18.96 1.00 7.17
N ILE A 144 18.43 -0.17 6.80
CA ILE A 144 18.51 -0.70 5.43
C ILE A 144 17.83 0.26 4.44
N ILE A 145 16.62 0.74 4.77
CA ILE A 145 15.88 1.68 3.91
C ILE A 145 16.64 2.99 3.73
N SER A 146 17.26 3.54 4.77
CA SER A 146 17.96 4.81 4.65
C SER A 146 19.29 4.72 3.91
N ILE A 147 20.00 3.60 4.02
CA ILE A 147 21.26 3.37 3.31
C ILE A 147 21.00 3.01 1.83
N PHE A 148 20.16 2.00 1.60
CA PHE A 148 19.97 1.42 0.26
C PHE A 148 18.76 2.01 -0.48
N GLY A 149 17.89 2.74 0.20
CA GLY A 149 16.64 3.29 -0.35
C GLY A 149 15.48 2.29 -0.38
N ASN A 150 15.74 0.99 -0.14
CA ASN A 150 14.72 -0.06 -0.15
C ASN A 150 15.19 -1.30 0.62
N THR A 151 14.27 -2.19 0.98
CA THR A 151 14.60 -3.52 1.54
C THR A 151 14.70 -4.57 0.43
N PHE A 152 15.33 -5.70 0.76
CA PHE A 152 15.57 -6.78 -0.20
C PHE A 152 14.27 -7.37 -0.75
N GLY A 153 13.32 -7.75 0.10
CA GLY A 153 12.02 -8.28 -0.27
C GLY A 153 11.18 -7.29 -1.06
N ARG A 154 11.26 -6.01 -0.72
CA ARG A 154 10.61 -4.95 -1.52
C ARG A 154 11.22 -4.87 -2.93
N ALA A 155 12.54 -4.89 -3.06
CA ALA A 155 13.21 -4.90 -4.35
C ALA A 155 12.88 -6.17 -5.15
N PHE A 156 12.89 -7.33 -4.51
CA PHE A 156 12.56 -8.62 -5.10
C PHE A 156 11.14 -8.62 -5.70
N LEU A 157 10.17 -8.09 -4.97
CA LEU A 157 8.77 -7.95 -5.40
C LEU A 157 8.48 -6.61 -6.12
N ASN A 158 9.50 -5.93 -6.63
CA ASN A 158 9.37 -4.72 -7.44
C ASN A 158 8.45 -3.65 -6.81
N THR A 159 8.60 -3.46 -5.50
CA THR A 159 7.99 -2.35 -4.76
C THR A 159 9.08 -1.41 -4.30
N LYS A 160 8.88 -0.10 -4.45
CA LYS A 160 9.85 0.91 -4.02
C LYS A 160 9.18 1.86 -3.05
N ILE A 161 9.90 2.22 -2.00
CA ILE A 161 9.47 3.22 -1.03
C ILE A 161 10.15 4.55 -1.32
N LYS A 162 9.38 5.63 -1.32
CA LYS A 162 9.90 6.99 -1.48
C LYS A 162 9.24 7.94 -0.50
N SER A 163 9.90 9.07 -0.25
CA SER A 163 9.22 10.26 0.27
C SER A 163 8.18 10.74 -0.75
N VAL A 164 7.18 11.48 -0.30
CA VAL A 164 6.28 12.22 -1.19
C VAL A 164 6.99 13.18 -2.14
N ASN A 165 8.20 13.61 -1.81
CA ASN A 165 9.03 14.44 -2.68
C ASN A 165 9.84 13.60 -3.71
N GLY A 166 9.63 12.27 -3.76
CA GLY A 166 10.35 11.34 -4.64
C GLY A 166 11.75 10.93 -4.14
N GLU A 167 12.21 11.48 -3.03
CA GLU A 167 13.53 11.26 -2.45
C GLU A 167 13.61 9.97 -1.61
N ARG A 168 14.84 9.52 -1.32
CA ARG A 168 15.08 8.44 -0.35
C ARG A 168 14.69 8.91 1.06
N LEU A 169 14.30 7.96 1.90
CA LEU A 169 13.91 8.29 3.27
C LEU A 169 15.14 8.48 4.17
N ASN A 170 15.16 9.59 4.90
CA ASN A 170 16.10 9.74 6.02
C ASN A 170 15.76 8.73 7.15
N PHE A 171 16.72 8.50 8.04
CA PHE A 171 16.61 7.48 9.09
C PHE A 171 15.41 7.70 10.01
N ILE A 172 15.16 8.93 10.45
CA ILE A 172 14.07 9.25 11.37
C ILE A 172 12.71 8.98 10.73
N THR A 173 12.52 9.39 9.47
CA THR A 173 11.29 9.15 8.71
C THR A 173 11.11 7.65 8.45
N ALA A 174 12.18 6.94 8.07
CA ALA A 174 12.14 5.49 7.88
C ALA A 174 11.78 4.76 9.18
N PHE A 175 12.36 5.18 10.31
CA PHE A 175 12.13 4.57 11.63
C PHE A 175 10.68 4.78 12.09
N LYS A 176 10.19 6.02 12.09
CA LYS A 176 8.79 6.31 12.45
C LYS A 176 7.82 5.49 11.62
N ARG A 177 8.08 5.40 10.32
CA ARG A 177 7.26 4.60 9.41
C ARG A 177 7.36 3.11 9.72
N SER A 178 8.57 2.56 9.87
CA SER A 178 8.79 1.15 10.20
C SER A 178 8.06 0.78 11.48
N PHE A 179 8.14 1.61 12.52
CA PHE A 179 7.42 1.43 13.77
C PHE A 179 5.90 1.32 13.55
N PHE A 180 5.28 2.29 12.87
CA PHE A 180 3.83 2.23 12.59
C PHE A 180 3.44 1.04 11.73
N VAL A 181 4.25 0.66 10.74
CA VAL A 181 3.99 -0.51 9.90
C VAL A 181 4.06 -1.80 10.72
N ASN A 182 5.03 -1.93 11.63
CA ASN A 182 5.16 -3.12 12.47
C ASN A 182 4.01 -3.22 13.48
N VAL A 183 3.55 -2.10 14.06
CA VAL A 183 2.44 -2.09 15.02
C VAL A 183 1.08 -2.23 14.32
N LEU A 184 0.74 -1.31 13.41
CA LEU A 184 -0.60 -1.21 12.81
C LEU A 184 -0.78 -2.10 11.58
N GLY A 185 0.30 -2.38 10.85
CA GLY A 185 0.26 -3.19 9.63
C GLY A 185 0.51 -4.68 9.88
N MET A 186 1.46 -5.01 10.75
CA MET A 186 1.90 -6.40 11.00
C MET A 186 1.47 -6.95 12.37
N GLY A 187 0.84 -6.15 13.24
CA GLY A 187 0.40 -6.60 14.56
C GLY A 187 1.54 -7.10 15.45
N LEU A 188 2.73 -6.50 15.32
CA LEU A 188 3.97 -6.94 15.98
C LEU A 188 4.35 -8.41 15.71
N GLY A 189 3.93 -8.98 14.58
CA GLY A 189 4.23 -10.38 14.24
C GLY A 189 3.42 -11.42 15.04
N ILE A 190 2.49 -10.99 15.89
CA ILE A 190 1.57 -11.90 16.60
C ILE A 190 0.56 -12.45 15.58
N PRO A 191 0.42 -13.78 15.38
CA PRO A 191 -0.33 -14.34 14.26
C PRO A 191 -1.78 -13.85 14.12
N LEU A 192 -2.55 -13.87 15.22
CA LEU A 192 -3.96 -13.44 15.18
C LEU A 192 -4.10 -11.92 14.93
N LEU A 193 -3.29 -11.10 15.59
CA LEU A 193 -3.29 -9.65 15.37
C LEU A 193 -2.81 -9.30 13.98
N ASN A 194 -1.83 -10.04 13.45
CA ASN A 194 -1.30 -9.85 12.11
C ASN A 194 -2.40 -10.00 11.04
N ILE A 195 -3.25 -11.03 11.15
CA ILE A 195 -4.39 -11.23 10.22
C ILE A 195 -5.36 -10.04 10.28
N ILE A 196 -5.70 -9.58 11.49
CA ILE A 196 -6.61 -8.44 11.69
C ILE A 196 -5.99 -7.16 11.10
N CYS A 197 -4.73 -6.86 11.44
CA CYS A 197 -3.98 -5.72 10.92
C CYS A 197 -3.86 -5.76 9.40
N PHE A 198 -3.61 -6.93 8.81
CA PHE A 198 -3.57 -7.11 7.36
C PHE A 198 -4.91 -6.75 6.72
N PHE A 199 -6.03 -7.25 7.27
CA PHE A 199 -7.37 -6.93 6.75
C PHE A 199 -7.69 -5.44 6.85
N LEU A 200 -7.36 -4.80 7.98
CA LEU A 200 -7.54 -3.36 8.15
C LEU A 200 -6.68 -2.55 7.19
N SER A 201 -5.40 -2.92 7.04
CA SER A 201 -4.48 -2.30 6.08
C SER A 201 -4.93 -2.51 4.63
N TYR A 202 -5.53 -3.65 4.31
CA TYR A 202 -6.07 -3.95 2.99
C TYR A 202 -7.21 -2.98 2.67
N ARG A 203 -8.18 -2.85 3.59
CA ARG A 203 -9.32 -1.96 3.45
C ARG A 203 -8.90 -0.51 3.32
N ASP A 204 -7.94 -0.08 4.14
CA ASP A 204 -7.42 1.29 4.12
C ASP A 204 -6.73 1.59 2.77
N LEU A 205 -5.85 0.69 2.30
CA LEU A 205 -5.15 0.88 1.03
C LEU A 205 -6.10 0.83 -0.17
N LYS A 206 -7.12 -0.04 -0.15
CA LYS A 206 -8.11 -0.13 -1.24
C LYS A 206 -9.14 1.00 -1.22
N GLY A 207 -9.50 1.50 -0.05
CA GLY A 207 -10.47 2.59 0.09
C GLY A 207 -9.87 3.97 -0.17
N ARG A 208 -8.65 4.22 0.34
CA ARG A 208 -8.01 5.55 0.29
C ARG A 208 -6.85 5.64 -0.72
N GLY A 209 -6.43 4.53 -1.31
CA GLY A 209 -5.26 4.47 -2.19
C GLY A 209 -3.90 4.60 -1.47
N MET A 210 -3.89 4.94 -0.19
CA MET A 210 -2.70 5.07 0.65
C MET A 210 -2.97 4.53 2.05
N SER A 211 -1.96 3.94 2.69
CA SER A 211 -2.09 3.48 4.08
C SER A 211 -1.96 4.63 5.07
N THR A 212 -2.62 4.51 6.22
CA THR A 212 -2.74 5.56 7.24
C THR A 212 -1.39 6.09 7.71
N TRP A 213 -0.40 5.21 7.91
CA TRP A 213 0.95 5.62 8.29
C TRP A 213 1.73 6.25 7.13
N ASP A 214 1.45 5.85 5.88
CA ASP A 214 2.12 6.43 4.71
C ASP A 214 1.65 7.89 4.54
N HIS A 215 0.35 8.13 4.72
CA HIS A 215 -0.25 9.47 4.76
C HIS A 215 0.33 10.32 5.91
N LYS A 216 0.35 9.78 7.14
CA LYS A 216 0.84 10.50 8.33
C LYS A 216 2.32 10.89 8.25
N ILE A 217 3.14 10.04 7.65
CA ILE A 217 4.60 10.24 7.59
C ILE A 217 5.03 10.96 6.30
N GLY A 218 4.18 11.04 5.28
CA GLY A 218 4.52 11.62 3.99
C GLY A 218 5.39 10.68 3.16
N THR A 219 4.98 9.42 3.02
CA THR A 219 5.66 8.42 2.19
C THR A 219 4.72 7.77 1.20
N VAL A 220 5.29 7.20 0.16
CA VAL A 220 4.55 6.55 -0.93
C VAL A 220 5.23 5.25 -1.31
N ILE A 221 4.43 4.29 -1.77
CA ILE A 221 4.94 3.04 -2.33
C ILE A 221 4.60 3.00 -3.81
N LEU A 222 5.62 2.81 -4.63
CA LEU A 222 5.50 2.55 -6.06
C LEU A 222 5.48 1.05 -6.30
N TYR A 223 4.53 0.59 -7.11
CA TYR A 223 4.30 -0.83 -7.38
C TYR A 223 4.54 -1.14 -8.86
N GLY A 224 5.47 -2.05 -9.12
CA GLY A 224 5.74 -2.56 -10.47
C GLY A 224 5.12 -3.92 -10.76
N LYS A 225 5.39 -4.43 -11.97
CA LYS A 225 5.04 -5.78 -12.40
C LYS A 225 5.89 -6.81 -11.64
N VAL A 226 5.26 -7.92 -11.24
CA VAL A 226 5.87 -9.02 -10.51
C VAL A 226 5.38 -10.31 -11.13
N SER A 227 6.29 -11.24 -11.44
CA SER A 227 5.93 -12.56 -11.96
C SER A 227 5.35 -13.46 -10.86
N LEU A 228 4.51 -14.42 -11.26
CA LEU A 228 3.91 -15.38 -10.34
C LEU A 228 4.99 -16.17 -9.56
N ALA A 229 6.09 -16.55 -10.22
CA ALA A 229 7.20 -17.25 -9.58
C ALA A 229 7.78 -16.48 -8.37
N ARG A 230 7.99 -15.15 -8.50
CA ARG A 230 8.49 -14.34 -7.38
C ARG A 230 7.48 -14.25 -6.24
N LEU A 231 6.19 -14.20 -6.55
CA LEU A 231 5.13 -14.23 -5.52
C LEU A 231 5.12 -15.57 -4.77
N CYS A 232 5.22 -16.68 -5.50
CA CYS A 232 5.26 -18.02 -4.91
C CYS A 232 6.48 -18.19 -4.01
N ILE A 233 7.68 -17.79 -4.46
CA ILE A 233 8.91 -17.85 -3.65
C ILE A 233 8.79 -16.99 -2.39
N ALA A 234 8.33 -15.75 -2.54
CA ALA A 234 8.21 -14.84 -1.40
C ALA A 234 7.15 -15.31 -0.38
N GLY A 235 6.11 -16.00 -0.84
CA GLY A 235 5.07 -16.56 0.02
C GLY A 235 5.42 -17.90 0.66
N SER A 236 6.09 -18.80 -0.07
CA SER A 236 6.42 -20.14 0.44
C SER A 236 7.56 -20.12 1.46
N PHE A 237 8.51 -19.20 1.34
CA PHE A 237 9.67 -19.13 2.22
C PHE A 237 9.31 -18.92 3.70
N PRO A 238 8.49 -17.92 4.08
CA PRO A 238 7.99 -17.77 5.46
C PRO A 238 7.17 -18.96 5.95
N ILE A 239 6.37 -19.59 5.08
CA ILE A 239 5.55 -20.77 5.44
C ILE A 239 6.47 -21.96 5.76
N GLY A 240 7.49 -22.18 4.94
CA GLY A 240 8.49 -23.23 5.17
C GLY A 240 9.25 -23.03 6.49
N MET A 241 9.59 -21.79 6.83
CA MET A 241 10.20 -21.45 8.11
C MET A 241 9.30 -21.76 9.30
N LEU A 242 8.03 -21.34 9.25
CA LEU A 242 7.08 -21.60 10.31
C LEU A 242 6.86 -23.11 10.48
N ALA A 243 6.70 -23.84 9.38
CA ALA A 243 6.59 -25.30 9.41
C ALA A 243 7.83 -25.93 10.06
N ALA A 244 9.04 -25.56 9.63
CA ALA A 244 10.27 -26.08 10.22
C ALA A 244 10.38 -25.80 11.73
N GLY A 245 9.94 -24.62 12.18
CA GLY A 245 9.91 -24.27 13.60
C GLY A 245 8.87 -25.02 14.45
N PHE A 246 7.90 -25.71 13.85
CA PHE A 246 7.00 -26.63 14.56
C PHE A 246 7.55 -28.06 14.64
N TYR A 247 8.49 -28.43 13.77
CA TYR A 247 9.08 -29.78 13.72
C TYR A 247 10.36 -29.92 14.56
N ILE A 248 10.91 -28.81 15.05
CA ILE A 248 12.12 -28.73 15.90
C ILE A 248 11.69 -28.29 17.29
#